data_AF-A0A8B6DVZ6-F1
#
_entry.id   AF-A0A8B6DVZ6-F1
#
_cell.length_a   1.000
_cell.length_b   1.000
_cell.length_c   1.000
_cell.angle_alpha   90.00
_cell.angle_beta   90.00
_cell.angle_gamma   90.00
#
_symmetry.space_group_name_H-M   'P 1'
#
loop_
_entity.id
_entity.type
_entity.pdbx_description
1 polymer ?
#
loop_
_entity_poly.entity_id
_entity_poly.type
_entity_poly.pdbx_seq_one_letter_code
_entity_poly.pdbx_strand_id
1 'polypeptide(L)'
;MVFQMVFAENETESKKVKVSELPIYDNPEDRYEVQVFPEEKTPFKNGVTEFRKSLFTVLDTFKETTDAIKDKYEIGKAHTQQTIEYIQNDPGILPRAGVITVAGLGGIVLGHRGGILRKLFYSSFAVVGATSLCYPNQAVEISQNGYNKAKDHAMSLWNGPDKIL
;
A
#
# COMPACT_ATOMS: atom_id res chain seq x y z
N MET A 1 -49.47 16.40 15.82
CA MET A 1 -48.64 17.62 15.63
C MET A 1 -49.18 18.30 14.39
N VAL A 2 -49.82 19.45 14.58
CA VAL A 2 -50.70 20.09 13.59
C VAL A 2 -49.83 20.87 12.60
N PHE A 3 -49.92 20.54 11.32
CA PHE A 3 -49.30 21.31 10.24
C PHE A 3 -50.25 22.46 9.91
N GLN A 4 -49.91 23.67 10.36
CA GLN A 4 -50.71 24.85 10.09
C GLN A 4 -50.20 25.51 8.81
N MET A 5 -50.80 25.15 7.67
CA MET A 5 -50.70 25.95 6.46
C MET A 5 -51.73 27.07 6.55
N VAL A 6 -51.25 28.29 6.77
CA VAL A 6 -52.08 29.50 6.66
C VAL A 6 -52.11 29.89 5.19
N PHE A 7 -53.15 29.44 4.48
CA PHE A 7 -53.50 30.03 3.20
C PHE A 7 -54.35 31.28 3.47
N ALA A 8 -53.81 32.44 3.10
CA ALA A 8 -54.57 33.69 3.10
C ALA A 8 -55.42 33.73 1.83
N GLU A 9 -56.71 33.46 1.99
CA GLU A 9 -57.74 33.80 1.00
C GLU A 9 -58.06 35.29 1.15
N ASN A 10 -57.85 36.08 0.10
CA ASN A 10 -58.37 37.44 0.00
C ASN A 10 -59.02 37.58 -1.38
N GLU A 11 -60.35 37.58 -1.39
CA GLU A 11 -61.13 37.88 -2.59
C GLU A 11 -61.37 39.40 -2.73
N THR A 12 -61.43 39.82 -4.01
CA THR A 12 -62.06 41.03 -4.59
C THR A 12 -61.27 42.35 -4.71
N GLU A 13 -60.65 42.56 -5.89
CA GLU A 13 -61.11 43.55 -6.90
C GLU A 13 -60.42 43.29 -8.25
N SER A 14 -61.19 43.04 -9.32
CA SER A 14 -60.67 42.75 -10.67
C SER A 14 -60.13 44.01 -11.35
N LYS A 15 -58.87 44.36 -11.05
CA LYS A 15 -58.09 45.35 -11.83
C LYS A 15 -57.46 44.65 -13.03
N LYS A 16 -57.81 45.05 -14.26
CA LYS A 16 -57.27 44.45 -15.49
C LYS A 16 -55.77 44.79 -15.63
N VAL A 17 -54.89 43.80 -15.44
CA VAL A 17 -53.43 43.91 -15.60
C VAL A 17 -53.03 43.51 -17.02
N LYS A 18 -52.07 44.21 -17.64
CA LYS A 18 -51.60 43.92 -19.00
C LYS A 18 -50.70 42.68 -18.97
N VAL A 19 -50.79 41.76 -19.95
CA VAL A 19 -50.04 40.48 -19.96
C VAL A 19 -48.52 40.66 -19.85
N SER A 20 -47.99 41.79 -20.36
CA SER A 20 -46.59 42.17 -20.27
C SER A 20 -46.11 42.60 -18.87
N GLU A 21 -47.02 42.79 -17.92
CA GLU A 21 -46.74 43.17 -16.53
C GLU A 21 -46.86 41.98 -15.56
N LEU A 22 -47.16 40.78 -16.07
CA LEU A 22 -47.11 39.55 -15.29
C LEU A 22 -45.67 39.00 -15.29
N PRO A 23 -45.04 38.79 -14.12
CA PRO A 23 -43.73 38.13 -14.08
C PRO A 23 -43.87 36.71 -14.65
N ILE A 24 -43.20 36.43 -15.78
CA ILE A 24 -43.33 35.17 -16.54
C ILE A 24 -42.79 33.97 -15.74
N TYR A 25 -41.82 34.21 -14.87
CA TYR A 25 -41.41 33.29 -13.82
C TYR A 25 -41.26 34.11 -12.55
N ASP A 26 -41.82 33.62 -11.44
CA ASP A 26 -41.46 34.16 -10.14
C ASP A 26 -39.97 33.90 -9.95
N ASN A 27 -39.18 34.98 -9.99
CA ASN A 27 -37.77 34.89 -9.64
C ASN A 27 -37.75 34.59 -8.14
N PRO A 28 -37.31 33.39 -7.74
CA PRO A 28 -37.50 32.96 -6.37
C PRO A 28 -36.71 33.87 -5.41
N GLU A 29 -35.59 34.42 -5.86
CA GLU A 29 -34.71 35.28 -5.07
C GLU A 29 -35.33 36.64 -4.69
N ASP A 30 -36.37 37.11 -5.40
CA ASP A 30 -36.98 38.43 -5.14
C ASP A 30 -38.21 38.36 -4.21
N ARG A 31 -38.76 37.18 -3.96
CA ARG A 31 -39.90 36.99 -3.02
C ARG A 31 -39.50 36.49 -1.64
N TYR A 32 -38.28 35.97 -1.50
CA TYR A 32 -37.78 35.50 -0.23
C TYR A 32 -36.31 35.89 -0.08
N GLU A 33 -35.99 36.65 0.95
CA GLU A 33 -34.66 36.50 1.53
C GLU A 33 -34.59 35.04 1.98
N VAL A 34 -33.74 34.23 1.35
CA VAL A 34 -33.39 32.92 1.89
C VAL A 34 -32.64 33.17 3.19
N GLN A 35 -33.38 33.41 4.27
CA GLN A 35 -32.86 33.29 5.60
C GLN A 35 -32.56 31.81 5.75
N VAL A 36 -31.30 31.46 5.52
CA VAL A 36 -30.74 30.19 5.99
C VAL A 36 -30.81 30.27 7.49
N PHE A 37 -31.98 29.91 8.05
CA PHE A 37 -32.12 29.75 9.48
C PHE A 37 -31.03 28.76 9.87
N PRO A 38 -30.14 29.10 10.81
CA PRO A 38 -29.24 28.12 11.38
C PRO A 38 -30.15 27.11 12.07
N GLU A 39 -30.49 26.04 11.35
CA GLU A 39 -31.33 24.98 11.84
C GLU A 39 -30.63 24.45 13.09
N GLU A 40 -31.22 24.71 14.27
CA GLU A 40 -30.65 24.26 15.52
C GLU A 40 -30.42 22.76 15.40
N LYS A 41 -29.14 22.39 15.44
CA LYS A 41 -28.75 21.01 15.18
C LYS A 41 -29.32 20.17 16.31
N THR A 42 -30.45 19.54 16.04
CA THR A 42 -31.05 18.59 16.97
C THR A 42 -30.00 17.54 17.33
N PRO A 43 -29.95 17.09 18.60
CA PRO A 43 -28.93 16.15 19.06
C PRO A 43 -28.87 14.88 18.20
N PHE A 44 -30.01 14.47 17.63
CA PHE A 44 -30.10 13.37 16.68
C PHE A 44 -29.35 13.62 15.36
N LYS A 45 -29.50 14.83 14.78
CA LYS A 45 -28.81 15.21 13.54
C LYS A 45 -27.28 15.25 13.72
N ASN A 46 -26.82 15.67 14.90
CA ASN A 46 -25.40 15.61 15.26
C ASN A 46 -24.91 14.16 15.37
N GLY A 47 -25.65 13.29 16.05
CA GLY A 47 -25.28 11.87 16.16
C GLY A 47 -25.16 11.16 14.81
N VAL A 48 -26.11 11.38 13.90
CA VAL A 48 -26.05 10.83 12.53
C VAL A 48 -24.87 11.42 11.74
N THR A 49 -24.55 12.70 11.95
CA THR A 49 -23.43 13.36 11.29
C THR A 49 -22.09 12.83 11.78
N GLU A 50 -21.93 12.66 13.09
CA GLU A 50 -20.72 12.09 13.70
C GLU A 50 -20.52 10.64 13.30
N PHE A 51 -21.59 9.84 13.32
CA PHE A 51 -21.57 8.44 12.89
C PHE A 51 -21.23 8.31 11.40
N ARG A 52 -21.79 9.17 10.55
CA ARG A 52 -21.44 9.22 9.13
C ARG A 52 -19.97 9.55 8.94
N LYS A 53 -19.46 10.58 9.62
CA LYS A 53 -18.05 10.98 9.51
C LYS A 53 -17.11 9.87 9.99
N SER A 54 -17.41 9.22 11.12
CA SER A 54 -16.58 8.13 11.63
C SER A 54 -16.56 6.92 10.69
N LEU A 55 -17.71 6.55 10.11
CA LEU A 55 -17.77 5.51 9.09
C LEU A 55 -16.95 5.86 7.85
N PHE A 56 -17.09 7.07 7.32
CA PHE A 56 -16.33 7.48 6.13
C PHE A 56 -14.82 7.50 6.39
N THR A 57 -14.37 8.00 7.54
CA THR A 57 -12.95 7.97 7.92
C THR A 57 -12.42 6.55 8.00
N VAL A 58 -13.16 5.61 8.63
CA VAL A 58 -12.75 4.20 8.70
C VAL A 58 -12.69 3.59 7.30
N LEU A 59 -13.74 3.78 6.51
CA LEU A 59 -13.80 3.23 5.15
C LEU A 59 -12.69 3.76 4.25
N ASP A 60 -12.31 5.03 4.37
CA ASP A 60 -11.24 5.61 3.56
C ASP A 60 -9.86 5.06 3.96
N THR A 61 -9.60 4.83 5.26
CA THR A 61 -8.37 4.15 5.70
C THR A 61 -8.27 2.70 5.21
N PHE A 62 -9.41 2.00 5.12
CA PHE A 62 -9.46 0.63 4.57
C PHE A 62 -9.25 0.61 3.06
N LYS A 63 -9.74 1.61 2.32
CA LYS A 63 -9.50 1.73 0.87
C LYS A 63 -8.02 1.98 0.58
N GLU A 64 -7.40 2.93 1.27
CA GLU A 64 -5.97 3.24 1.08
C GLU A 64 -5.07 2.01 1.32
N THR A 65 -5.34 1.25 2.39
CA THR A 65 -4.60 0.01 2.69
C THR A 65 -4.87 -1.10 1.67
N THR A 66 -6.11 -1.21 1.19
CA THR A 66 -6.47 -2.19 0.15
C THR A 66 -5.80 -1.87 -1.19
N ASP A 67 -5.74 -0.59 -1.57
CA ASP A 67 -5.07 -0.14 -2.79
C ASP A 67 -3.55 -0.38 -2.71
N ALA A 68 -2.93 -0.13 -1.56
CA ALA A 68 -1.51 -0.44 -1.35
C ALA A 68 -1.21 -1.95 -1.45
N ILE A 69 -2.11 -2.80 -0.96
CA ILE A 69 -1.98 -4.26 -1.08
C ILE A 69 -2.17 -4.69 -2.54
N LYS A 70 -3.13 -4.08 -3.24
CA LYS A 70 -3.41 -4.39 -4.65
C LYS A 70 -2.23 -4.00 -5.54
N ASP A 71 -1.63 -2.84 -5.33
CA ASP A 71 -0.43 -2.39 -6.05
C ASP A 71 0.75 -3.36 -5.81
N LYS A 72 1.01 -3.71 -4.55
CA LYS A 72 2.05 -4.72 -4.21
C LYS A 72 1.75 -6.09 -4.83
N TYR A 73 0.49 -6.49 -4.90
CA TYR A 73 0.08 -7.74 -5.52
C TYR A 73 0.29 -7.72 -7.03
N GLU A 74 -0.06 -6.62 -7.70
CA GLU A 74 0.15 -6.45 -9.14
C GLU A 74 1.64 -6.42 -9.49
N ILE A 75 2.45 -5.71 -8.71
CA ILE A 75 3.93 -5.71 -8.81
C ILE A 75 4.47 -7.12 -8.59
N GLY A 76 4.01 -7.82 -7.55
CA GLY A 76 4.41 -9.18 -7.26
C GLY A 76 4.05 -10.15 -8.39
N LYS A 77 2.84 -10.03 -8.95
CA LYS A 77 2.38 -10.84 -10.08
C LYS A 77 3.23 -10.60 -11.33
N ALA A 78 3.51 -9.35 -11.66
CA ALA A 78 4.35 -8.99 -12.82
C ALA A 78 5.77 -9.56 -12.67
N HIS A 79 6.41 -9.38 -11.51
CA HIS A 79 7.75 -9.93 -11.26
C HIS A 79 7.77 -11.46 -11.25
N THR A 80 6.71 -12.10 -10.76
CA THR A 80 6.60 -13.56 -10.77
C THR A 80 6.48 -14.09 -12.19
N GLN A 81 5.69 -13.44 -13.05
CA GLN A 81 5.56 -13.82 -14.46
C GLN A 81 6.90 -13.73 -15.20
N GLN A 82 7.63 -12.62 -15.03
CA GLN A 82 8.98 -12.46 -15.59
C GLN A 82 9.95 -13.55 -15.10
N THR A 83 9.87 -13.92 -13.83
CA THR A 83 10.72 -14.96 -13.24
C THR A 83 10.37 -16.34 -13.82
N ILE A 84 9.08 -16.64 -14.00
CA ILE A 84 8.61 -17.90 -14.61
C ILE A 84 9.11 -18.01 -16.05
N GLU A 85 8.96 -16.94 -16.84
CA GLU A 85 9.47 -16.90 -18.22
C GLU A 85 10.98 -17.12 -18.25
N TYR A 86 11.73 -16.47 -17.35
CA TYR A 86 13.18 -16.64 -17.24
C TYR A 86 13.57 -18.10 -16.91
N ILE A 87 12.89 -18.74 -15.96
CA ILE A 87 13.15 -20.14 -15.58
C ILE A 87 12.80 -21.09 -16.73
N GLN A 88 11.75 -20.81 -17.50
CA GLN A 88 11.36 -21.64 -18.65
C GLN A 88 12.34 -21.51 -19.82
N ASN A 89 12.93 -20.34 -20.03
CA ASN A 89 13.86 -20.07 -21.12
C ASN A 89 15.27 -20.65 -20.89
N ASP A 90 15.71 -20.79 -19.63
CA ASP A 90 16.99 -21.42 -19.29
C ASP A 90 16.81 -22.76 -18.56
N PRO A 91 16.88 -23.90 -19.28
CA PRO A 91 16.67 -25.23 -18.70
C PRO A 91 17.75 -25.62 -17.68
N GLY A 92 18.88 -24.89 -17.60
CA GLY A 92 19.95 -25.16 -16.65
C GLY A 92 19.65 -24.67 -15.23
N ILE A 93 18.65 -23.82 -15.04
CA ILE A 93 18.35 -23.21 -13.73
C ILE A 93 17.66 -24.20 -12.79
N LEU A 94 16.67 -24.95 -13.28
CA LEU A 94 15.93 -25.94 -12.50
C LEU A 94 16.82 -27.00 -11.83
N PRO A 95 17.75 -27.68 -12.55
CA PRO A 95 18.63 -28.65 -11.92
C PRO A 95 19.61 -28.00 -10.92
N ARG A 96 20.14 -26.80 -11.20
CA ARG A 96 21.01 -26.08 -10.27
C ARG A 96 20.27 -25.71 -8.98
N ALA A 97 19.06 -25.18 -9.09
CA ALA A 97 18.20 -24.90 -7.95
C ALA A 97 17.91 -26.17 -7.16
N GLY A 98 17.59 -27.27 -7.85
CA GLY A 98 17.39 -28.58 -7.22
C GLY A 98 18.59 -29.04 -6.39
N VAL A 99 19.81 -28.97 -6.93
CA VAL A 99 21.04 -29.34 -6.20
C VAL A 99 21.22 -28.46 -4.96
N ILE A 100 21.03 -27.15 -5.08
CA ILE A 100 21.17 -26.22 -3.95
C ILE A 100 20.14 -26.51 -2.85
N THR A 101 18.88 -26.77 -3.23
CA THR A 101 17.82 -27.11 -2.26
C THR A 101 18.12 -28.43 -1.56
N VAL A 102 18.56 -29.46 -2.30
CA VAL A 102 18.95 -30.75 -1.72
C VAL A 102 20.16 -30.58 -0.80
N ALA A 103 21.14 -29.75 -1.17
CA ALA A 103 22.30 -29.47 -0.33
C ALA A 103 21.91 -28.75 0.97
N GLY A 104 21.01 -27.76 0.92
CA GLY A 104 20.53 -27.06 2.11
C GLY A 104 19.76 -27.98 3.06
N LEU A 105 18.81 -28.76 2.53
CA LEU A 105 18.10 -29.76 3.32
C LEU A 105 19.05 -30.83 3.87
N GLY A 106 20.01 -31.28 3.05
CA GLY A 106 21.07 -32.19 3.44
C GLY A 106 21.92 -31.64 4.59
N GLY A 107 22.27 -30.36 4.56
CA GLY A 107 22.99 -29.69 5.64
C GLY A 107 22.21 -29.64 6.96
N ILE A 108 20.89 -29.41 6.89
CA ILE A 108 20.02 -29.47 8.08
C ILE A 108 19.96 -30.90 8.64
N VAL A 109 19.83 -31.91 7.77
CA VAL A 109 19.80 -33.33 8.16
C VAL A 109 21.12 -33.77 8.78
N LEU A 110 22.25 -33.36 8.21
CA LEU A 110 23.59 -33.63 8.77
C LEU A 110 23.77 -32.93 10.13
N GLY A 111 23.21 -31.74 10.29
CA GLY A 111 23.18 -30.99 11.55
C GLY A 111 22.12 -31.46 12.55
N HIS A 112 21.32 -32.50 12.27
CA HIS A 112 20.14 -32.84 13.08
C HIS A 112 20.46 -33.11 14.55
N ARG A 113 21.63 -33.68 14.83
CA ARG A 113 22.09 -34.07 16.17
C ARG A 113 22.60 -32.89 17.01
N GLY A 114 22.59 -31.66 16.47
CA GLY A 114 22.93 -30.44 17.19
C GLY A 114 21.74 -29.50 17.43
N GLY A 115 22.02 -28.40 18.13
CA GLY A 115 21.08 -27.29 18.28
C GLY A 115 20.84 -26.52 16.98
N ILE A 116 19.98 -25.50 17.04
CA ILE A 116 19.56 -24.70 15.87
C ILE A 116 20.75 -24.05 15.17
N LEU A 117 21.70 -23.51 15.91
CA LEU A 117 22.91 -22.90 15.35
C LEU A 117 23.69 -23.90 14.50
N ARG A 118 23.87 -25.14 14.98
CA ARG A 118 24.58 -26.18 14.22
C ARG A 118 23.84 -26.48 12.92
N LYS A 119 22.51 -26.61 12.95
CA LYS A 119 21.72 -26.83 11.72
C LYS A 119 21.89 -25.69 10.73
N LEU A 120 21.87 -24.44 11.20
CA LEU A 120 22.06 -23.26 10.35
C LEU A 120 23.46 -23.19 9.74
N PHE A 121 24.51 -23.42 10.53
CA PHE A 121 25.90 -23.44 10.03
C PHE A 121 26.12 -24.54 8.99
N TYR A 122 25.63 -25.75 9.23
CA TYR A 122 25.79 -26.85 8.27
C TYR A 122 24.95 -26.63 7.01
N SER A 123 23.72 -26.11 7.15
CA SER A 123 22.89 -25.72 6.00
C SER A 123 23.52 -24.61 5.18
N SER A 124 24.00 -23.53 5.82
CA SER A 124 24.59 -22.40 5.11
C SER A 124 25.86 -22.82 4.39
N PHE A 125 26.72 -23.59 5.05
CA PHE A 125 27.94 -24.11 4.43
C PHE A 125 27.63 -25.05 3.25
N ALA A 126 26.65 -25.94 3.40
CA ALA A 126 26.24 -26.85 2.32
C ALA A 126 25.66 -26.09 1.12
N VAL A 127 24.80 -25.10 1.35
CA VAL A 127 24.26 -24.22 0.30
C VAL A 127 25.39 -23.46 -0.38
N VAL A 128 26.30 -22.85 0.36
CA VAL A 128 27.44 -22.10 -0.19
C VAL A 128 28.37 -22.99 -1.02
N GLY A 129 28.63 -24.21 -0.56
CA GLY A 129 29.40 -25.18 -1.33
C GLY A 129 28.70 -25.57 -2.64
N ALA A 130 27.39 -25.87 -2.57
CA ALA A 130 26.60 -26.23 -3.74
C ALA A 130 26.48 -25.07 -4.74
N THR A 131 26.26 -23.83 -4.28
CA THR A 131 26.19 -22.65 -5.13
C THR A 131 27.54 -22.36 -5.77
N SER A 132 28.65 -22.50 -5.04
CA SER A 132 30.00 -22.32 -5.59
C SER A 132 30.31 -23.29 -6.72
N LEU A 133 29.90 -24.56 -6.60
CA LEU A 133 30.07 -25.55 -7.65
C LEU A 133 29.14 -25.31 -8.84
N CYS A 134 27.90 -24.87 -8.60
CA CYS A 134 26.92 -24.61 -9.67
C CYS A 134 27.16 -23.27 -10.39
N TYR A 135 27.85 -22.31 -9.76
CA TYR A 135 28.09 -20.96 -10.27
C TYR A 135 29.54 -20.48 -10.00
N PRO A 136 30.56 -21.14 -10.58
CA PRO A 136 31.96 -20.87 -10.26
C PRO A 136 32.42 -19.45 -10.64
N ASN A 137 31.99 -18.94 -11.81
CA ASN A 137 32.38 -17.61 -12.26
C ASN A 137 31.85 -16.51 -11.34
N GLN A 138 30.59 -16.63 -10.92
CA GLN A 138 29.95 -15.68 -10.00
C GLN A 138 30.58 -15.75 -8.61
N ALA A 139 30.97 -16.94 -8.15
CA ALA A 139 31.65 -17.12 -6.88
C ALA A 139 33.02 -16.41 -6.87
N VAL A 140 33.79 -16.49 -7.96
CA VAL A 140 35.08 -15.80 -8.09
C VAL A 140 34.90 -14.29 -8.06
N GLU A 141 33.95 -13.76 -8.82
CA GLU A 141 33.67 -12.32 -8.86
C GLU A 141 33.27 -11.78 -7.48
N ILE A 142 32.35 -12.46 -6.79
CA ILE A 142 31.92 -12.06 -5.45
C ILE A 142 33.09 -12.11 -4.45
N SER A 143 33.95 -13.14 -4.55
CA SER A 143 35.12 -13.29 -3.70
C SER A 143 36.12 -12.14 -3.91
N GLN A 144 36.42 -11.80 -5.16
CA GLN A 144 37.34 -10.70 -5.49
C GLN A 144 36.78 -9.34 -5.05
N ASN A 145 35.50 -9.07 -5.37
CA ASN A 145 34.84 -7.83 -5.01
C ASN A 145 34.75 -7.67 -3.47
N GLY A 146 34.46 -8.75 -2.77
CA GLY A 146 34.45 -8.78 -1.30
C GLY A 146 35.83 -8.52 -0.71
N TYR A 147 36.87 -9.17 -1.24
CA TYR A 147 38.25 -8.96 -0.81
C TYR A 147 38.71 -7.52 -1.02
N ASN A 148 38.46 -6.95 -2.20
CA ASN A 148 38.84 -5.57 -2.50
C ASN A 148 38.13 -4.58 -1.58
N LYS A 149 36.82 -4.71 -1.38
CA LYS A 149 36.06 -3.85 -0.45
C LYS A 149 36.53 -3.99 0.99
N ALA A 150 36.81 -5.21 1.45
CA ALA A 150 37.30 -5.45 2.80
C ALA A 150 38.70 -4.86 3.01
N LYS A 151 39.58 -5.01 2.01
CA LYS A 151 40.91 -4.39 1.98
C LYS A 151 40.80 -2.87 2.04
N ASP A 152 39.95 -2.27 1.20
CA ASP A 152 39.77 -0.82 1.15
C ASP A 152 39.23 -0.28 2.48
N HIS A 153 38.27 -0.97 3.09
CA HIS A 153 37.72 -0.59 4.39
C HIS A 153 38.73 -0.78 5.53
N ALA A 154 39.52 -1.85 5.51
CA ALA A 154 40.61 -2.04 6.47
C ALA A 154 41.69 -0.97 6.31
N MET A 155 42.04 -0.62 5.06
CA MET A 155 42.99 0.43 4.74
C MET A 155 42.48 1.82 5.17
N SER A 156 41.18 2.09 5.03
CA SER A 156 40.59 3.34 5.51
C SER A 156 40.59 3.45 7.04
N LEU A 157 40.34 2.35 7.75
CA LEU A 157 40.44 2.32 9.21
C LEU A 157 41.90 2.45 9.68
N TRP A 158 42.84 1.81 8.98
CA TRP A 158 44.27 1.88 9.28
C TRP A 158 44.86 3.29 9.04
N ASN A 159 44.41 3.98 7.99
CA ASN A 159 44.89 5.32 7.62
C ASN A 159 44.12 6.47 8.32
N GLY A 160 43.12 6.16 9.14
CA GLY A 160 42.31 7.17 9.84
C GLY A 160 43.11 8.02 10.85
N PRO A 161 42.61 9.21 11.21
CA PRO A 161 43.27 10.12 12.17
C PRO A 161 43.31 9.54 13.60
N ASP A 162 42.45 8.58 13.91
CA ASP A 162 42.34 7.89 15.20
C ASP A 162 43.37 6.76 15.30
N LYS A 163 44.64 7.06 15.01
CA LYS A 163 45.72 6.09 15.14
C LYS A 163 45.81 5.67 16.59
N ILE A 164 45.60 4.38 16.87
CA ILE A 164 45.76 3.79 18.20
C ILE A 164 47.26 3.58 18.48
N LEU A 165 48.07 4.63 18.29
CA LEU A 165 49.44 4.84 18.78
C LEU A 165 49.70 6.36 18.83
#